data_AF-A0AAV8DT68-F1
#
_entry.id   AF-A0AAV8DT68-F1
#
_cell.length_a   1.000
_cell.length_b   1.000
_cell.length_c   1.000
_cell.angle_alpha   90.00
_cell.angle_beta   90.00
_cell.angle_gamma   90.00
#
_symmetry.space_group_name_H-M   'P 1'
#
loop_
_entity.id
_entity.type
_entity.pdbx_description
1 polymer ?
#
loop_
_entity_poly.entity_id
_entity_poly.type
_entity_poly.pdbx_seq_one_letter_code
_entity_poly.pdbx_strand_id
1 'polypeptide(L)'
;MIPQNMNFLSSMASLDGNNDNSAYSYFLTLNSQYYYNVSVSVTMKDQDLVFTTSLSILTSIDLSENNLTGMIPKNLTALHGLISLNLSNNHLVGPIPLEIGKMHSLESLDLRNNELSGMIPQSLTNLNFLITLNLSYNNLSGRIPTGNQLQTLDNSSIYVGNNYLCGPPTEKICDSSKVQNSTGHARKVSEGLSKILLYLFIIFGFGCGLWVVLWILLFKITWRYIFFHTVDRWFDSIYTYMVLYLGRVRK
;
A
#
# COMPACT_ATOMS: atom_id res chain seq x y z
N MET A 1 22.41 18.98 -1.27
CA MET A 1 22.09 19.99 -0.23
C MET A 1 20.64 20.40 -0.43
N ILE A 2 19.77 20.12 0.55
CA ILE A 2 18.36 20.56 0.53
C ILE A 2 18.36 22.08 0.82
N PRO A 3 17.69 22.94 0.02
CA PRO A 3 17.59 24.37 0.33
C PRO A 3 17.02 24.58 1.74
N GLN A 4 17.48 25.59 2.50
CA GLN A 4 17.04 25.82 3.89
C GLN A 4 15.50 25.93 4.07
N ASN A 5 14.77 26.29 3.01
CA ASN A 5 13.30 26.36 3.01
C ASN A 5 12.60 24.98 2.86
N MET A 6 13.35 23.89 2.72
CA MET A 6 12.86 22.53 2.53
C MET A 6 13.27 21.56 3.65
N ASN A 7 13.62 22.09 4.82
CA ASN A 7 13.97 21.25 5.97
C ASN A 7 12.86 20.25 6.34
N PHE A 8 11.60 20.50 5.96
CA PHE A 8 10.52 19.54 6.15
C PHE A 8 10.71 18.23 5.34
N LEU A 9 11.45 18.25 4.23
CA LEU A 9 11.76 17.04 3.46
C LEU A 9 12.66 16.08 4.25
N SER A 10 13.42 16.57 5.24
CA SER A 10 14.24 15.70 6.11
C SER A 10 13.39 14.70 6.89
N SER A 11 12.12 15.01 7.16
CA SER A 11 11.19 14.08 7.82
C SER A 11 10.86 12.85 6.99
N MET A 12 11.15 12.87 5.68
CA MET A 12 10.96 11.75 4.77
C MET A 12 12.26 10.99 4.48
N ALA A 13 13.40 11.47 4.98
CA ALA A 13 14.67 10.78 4.81
C ALA A 13 14.69 9.51 5.68
N SER A 14 15.18 8.41 5.10
CA SER A 14 15.43 7.17 5.84
C SER A 14 16.43 7.44 6.97
N LEU A 15 15.96 7.39 8.22
CA LEU A 15 16.81 7.39 9.42
C LEU A 15 17.10 5.93 9.77
N ASP A 16 18.01 5.29 9.03
CA ASP A 16 18.53 4.01 9.48
C ASP A 16 19.57 4.28 10.58
N GLY A 17 19.41 3.63 11.73
CA GLY A 17 20.18 3.89 12.96
C GLY A 17 21.64 3.46 12.93
N ASN A 18 22.23 3.30 11.74
CA ASN A 18 23.64 2.99 11.58
C ASN A 18 24.42 4.24 11.23
N ASN A 19 25.41 4.50 12.08
CA ASN A 19 26.38 5.58 12.03
C ASN A 19 27.39 5.40 10.88
N ASP A 20 26.92 4.99 9.70
CA ASP A 20 27.73 4.91 8.50
C ASP A 20 27.47 6.15 7.65
N ASN A 21 28.52 6.96 7.48
CA ASN A 21 28.59 8.11 6.58
C ASN A 21 28.52 7.69 5.09
N SER A 22 27.67 6.72 4.73
CA SER A 22 27.26 6.53 3.34
C SER A 22 26.31 7.67 3.00
N ALA A 23 26.83 8.68 2.30
CA ALA A 23 26.04 9.77 1.76
C ALA A 23 24.93 9.19 0.88
N TYR A 24 23.72 9.07 1.41
CA TYR A 24 22.53 8.75 0.61
C TYR A 24 22.39 9.87 -0.43
N SER A 25 22.69 9.54 -1.69
CA SER A 25 22.49 10.45 -2.81
C SER A 25 21.02 10.42 -3.20
N TYR A 26 20.20 11.20 -2.50
CA TYR A 26 18.85 11.44 -2.97
C TYR A 26 18.90 12.30 -4.23
N PHE A 27 18.26 11.84 -5.31
CA PHE A 27 18.13 12.66 -6.52
C PHE A 27 17.02 13.67 -6.29
N LEU A 28 17.41 14.91 -5.98
CA LEU A 28 16.50 16.05 -5.84
C LEU A 28 16.65 16.95 -7.06
N THR A 29 15.64 16.96 -7.93
CA THR A 29 15.57 17.90 -9.05
C THR A 29 14.58 19.00 -8.73
N LEU A 30 15.10 20.22 -8.54
CA LEU A 30 14.32 21.43 -8.33
C LEU A 30 14.42 22.32 -9.56
N ASN A 31 13.28 22.66 -10.17
CA ASN A 31 13.24 23.63 -11.25
C ASN A 31 12.54 24.91 -10.78
N SER A 32 13.22 26.05 -10.94
CA SER A 32 12.64 27.39 -10.74
C SER A 32 12.65 28.12 -12.07
N GLN A 33 11.51 28.16 -12.76
CA GLN A 33 11.39 28.80 -14.07
C GLN A 33 11.15 30.32 -14.00
N TYR A 34 10.86 30.89 -12.83
CA TYR A 34 10.55 32.31 -12.67
C TYR A 34 11.35 32.95 -11.53
N TYR A 35 12.12 33.98 -11.87
CA TYR A 35 12.79 34.87 -10.93
C TYR A 35 12.00 36.17 -10.84
N TYR A 36 11.43 36.46 -9.67
CA TYR A 36 10.83 37.76 -9.42
C TYR A 36 11.87 38.67 -8.81
N ASN A 37 12.27 39.69 -9.57
CA ASN A 37 13.13 40.75 -9.04
C ASN A 37 12.23 41.78 -8.36
N VAL A 38 12.15 41.70 -7.04
CA VAL A 38 11.48 42.72 -6.23
C VAL A 38 12.47 43.85 -6.04
N SER A 39 12.13 45.04 -6.53
CA SER A 39 12.93 46.24 -6.31
C SER A 39 12.20 47.19 -5.37
N VAL A 40 12.89 47.66 -4.34
CA VAL A 40 12.41 48.70 -3.43
C VAL A 40 13.29 49.93 -3.64
N SER A 41 12.71 51.03 -4.09
CA SER A 41 13.41 52.31 -4.19
C SER A 41 13.14 53.17 -2.95
N VAL A 42 14.21 53.56 -2.26
CA VAL A 42 14.16 54.49 -1.12
C VAL A 42 14.83 55.79 -1.56
N THR A 43 14.08 56.88 -1.55
CA THR A 43 14.59 58.21 -1.88
C THR A 43 14.85 59.01 -0.62
N MET A 44 16.09 59.43 -0.40
CA MET A 44 16.52 60.24 0.75
C MET A 44 17.44 61.37 0.27
N LYS A 45 17.14 62.64 0.60
CA LYS A 45 18.00 63.81 0.30
C LYS A 45 18.54 63.82 -1.15
N ASP A 46 17.66 63.65 -2.12
CA ASP A 46 17.99 63.61 -3.55
C ASP A 46 18.89 62.43 -3.99
N GLN A 47 19.00 61.36 -3.18
CA GLN A 47 19.58 60.07 -3.57
C GLN A 47 18.52 58.98 -3.62
N ASP A 48 18.45 58.28 -4.76
CA ASP A 48 17.65 57.07 -4.95
C ASP A 48 18.48 55.81 -4.69
N LEU A 49 18.10 55.04 -3.67
CA LEU A 49 18.67 53.73 -3.38
C LEU A 49 17.70 52.64 -3.84
N VAL A 50 18.11 51.81 -4.79
CA VAL A 50 17.29 50.71 -5.30
C VAL A 50 17.82 49.39 -4.76
N PHE A 51 17.04 48.72 -3.93
CA PHE A 51 17.33 47.39 -3.39
C PHE A 51 16.61 46.34 -4.22
N THR A 52 17.35 45.50 -4.95
CA THR A 52 16.80 44.38 -5.73
C THR A 52 17.00 43.06 -4.97
N THR A 53 15.92 42.31 -4.76
CA THR A 53 15.95 40.93 -4.25
C THR A 53 15.36 40.00 -5.29
N SER A 54 16.02 38.88 -5.56
CA SER A 54 15.52 37.86 -6.51
C SER A 54 14.84 36.72 -5.74
N LEU A 55 13.56 36.48 -6.03
CA LEU A 55 12.78 35.38 -5.45
C LEU A 55 12.68 34.24 -6.48
N SER A 56 13.23 33.07 -6.15
CA SER A 56 13.06 31.85 -6.96
C SER A 56 11.76 31.16 -6.57
N ILE A 57 10.74 31.18 -7.44
CA ILE A 57 9.55 30.35 -7.23
C ILE A 57 9.86 28.96 -7.74
N LEU A 58 9.80 28.00 -6.83
CA LEU A 58 9.92 26.61 -7.18
C LEU A 58 8.63 26.12 -7.84
N THR A 59 8.75 25.64 -9.07
CA THR A 59 7.60 25.21 -9.87
C THR A 59 7.54 23.69 -10.03
N SER A 60 8.67 22.99 -9.92
CA SER A 60 8.70 21.53 -10.03
C SER A 60 9.58 20.89 -8.97
N ILE A 61 9.06 19.85 -8.32
CA ILE A 61 9.81 18.96 -7.43
C ILE A 61 9.74 17.55 -8.02
N ASP A 62 10.90 17.00 -8.34
CA ASP A 62 11.04 15.57 -8.59
C ASP A 62 11.92 14.93 -7.50
N LEU A 63 11.30 14.02 -6.77
CA LEU A 63 11.87 13.18 -5.72
C LEU A 63 11.58 11.70 -5.98
N SER A 64 11.23 11.35 -7.21
CA SER A 64 10.95 9.96 -7.57
C SER A 64 12.17 9.06 -7.51
N GLU A 65 11.94 7.76 -7.38
CA GLU A 65 12.99 6.73 -7.39
C GLU A 65 14.02 6.91 -6.28
N ASN A 66 13.53 7.21 -5.08
CA ASN A 66 14.35 7.33 -3.88
C ASN A 66 13.89 6.32 -2.81
N ASN A 67 14.60 6.31 -1.68
CA ASN A 67 14.24 5.51 -0.51
C ASN A 67 13.56 6.38 0.57
N LEU A 68 12.65 7.27 0.16
CA LEU A 68 11.95 8.14 1.11
C LEU A 68 10.91 7.32 1.89
N THR A 69 10.84 7.54 3.20
CA THR A 69 9.96 6.83 4.12
C THR A 69 9.10 7.82 4.90
N GLY A 70 8.18 7.32 5.73
CA GLY A 70 7.32 8.18 6.55
C GLY A 70 6.17 8.82 5.76
N MET A 71 5.53 9.83 6.36
CA MET A 71 4.33 10.45 5.80
C MET A 71 4.67 11.66 4.93
N ILE A 72 3.81 11.96 3.95
CA ILE A 72 3.89 13.22 3.19
C ILE A 72 3.65 14.38 4.18
N PRO A 73 4.65 15.26 4.41
CA PRO A 73 4.53 16.31 5.40
C PRO A 73 3.54 17.38 4.93
N LYS A 74 2.66 17.81 5.84
CA LYS A 74 1.68 18.88 5.54
C LYS A 74 2.34 20.16 5.04
N ASN A 75 3.55 20.45 5.48
CA ASN A 75 4.29 21.65 5.08
C ASN A 75 4.63 21.66 3.58
N LEU A 76 4.72 20.50 2.92
CA LEU A 76 4.89 20.42 1.45
C LEU A 76 3.70 21.08 0.73
N THR A 77 2.50 21.02 1.32
CA THR A 77 1.27 21.60 0.76
C THR A 77 1.20 23.13 0.86
N ALA A 78 2.15 23.76 1.57
CA ALA A 78 2.27 25.22 1.64
C ALA A 78 2.93 25.83 0.37
N LEU A 79 3.48 24.99 -0.52
CA LEU A 79 4.06 25.42 -1.79
C LEU A 79 2.97 25.68 -2.84
N HIS A 80 2.22 26.77 -2.67
CA HIS A 80 1.07 27.09 -3.51
C HIS A 80 1.39 27.31 -4.99
N GLY A 81 2.61 27.72 -5.31
CA GLY A 81 3.07 27.95 -6.69
C GLY A 81 3.67 26.72 -7.38
N LEU A 82 3.61 25.54 -6.75
CA LEU A 82 4.13 24.31 -7.33
C LEU A 82 3.20 23.81 -8.45
N ILE A 83 3.79 23.52 -9.60
CA ILE A 83 3.12 23.05 -10.83
C ILE A 83 3.24 21.53 -10.96
N SER A 84 4.39 20.96 -10.61
CA SER A 84 4.64 19.52 -10.72
C SER A 84 5.23 18.96 -9.43
N LEU A 85 4.64 17.86 -8.97
CA LEU A 85 5.12 17.10 -7.82
C LEU A 85 5.19 15.62 -8.17
N ASN A 86 6.41 15.08 -8.20
CA ASN A 86 6.66 13.65 -8.40
C ASN A 86 7.32 13.06 -7.15
N LEU A 87 6.60 12.18 -6.46
CA LEU A 87 7.06 11.41 -5.30
C LEU A 87 7.02 9.89 -5.59
N SER A 88 6.88 9.50 -6.84
CA SER A 88 6.69 8.10 -7.22
C SER A 88 7.90 7.20 -6.90
N ASN A 89 7.68 5.89 -6.79
CA ASN A 89 8.75 4.92 -6.51
C ASN A 89 9.53 5.25 -5.22
N ASN A 90 8.82 5.32 -4.10
CA ASN A 90 9.36 5.53 -2.77
C ASN A 90 8.64 4.59 -1.77
N HIS A 91 8.92 4.74 -0.47
CA HIS A 91 8.31 3.97 0.63
C HIS A 91 7.45 4.86 1.53
N LEU A 92 6.75 5.85 0.94
CA LEU A 92 5.91 6.77 1.70
C LEU A 92 4.65 6.06 2.21
N VAL A 93 4.31 6.30 3.47
CA VAL A 93 3.21 5.64 4.20
C VAL A 93 2.15 6.65 4.67
N GLY A 94 0.99 6.14 5.08
CA GLY A 94 -0.09 6.95 5.65
C GLY A 94 -0.97 7.64 4.58
N PRO A 95 -1.88 8.54 4.99
CA PRO A 95 -2.82 9.18 4.07
C PRO A 95 -2.23 10.31 3.24
N ILE A 96 -2.81 10.51 2.06
CA ILE A 96 -2.62 11.74 1.28
C ILE A 96 -3.21 12.91 2.11
N PRO A 97 -2.43 13.94 2.45
CA PRO A 97 -2.91 15.06 3.25
C PRO A 97 -4.09 15.78 2.57
N LEU A 98 -5.14 16.10 3.34
CA LEU A 98 -6.28 16.88 2.85
C LEU A 98 -5.83 18.23 2.27
N GLU A 99 -4.77 18.81 2.84
CA GLU A 99 -4.24 20.10 2.46
C GLU A 99 -3.64 20.12 1.04
N ILE A 100 -3.42 18.97 0.39
CA ILE A 100 -3.00 18.89 -1.02
C ILE A 100 -3.92 19.71 -1.93
N GLY A 101 -5.21 19.76 -1.63
CA GLY A 101 -6.20 20.53 -2.39
C GLY A 101 -6.01 22.05 -2.33
N LYS A 102 -5.08 22.58 -1.52
CA LYS A 102 -4.72 24.01 -1.48
C LYS A 102 -3.62 24.38 -2.47
N MET A 103 -3.03 23.40 -3.16
CA MET A 103 -1.97 23.61 -4.15
C MET A 103 -2.59 23.92 -5.51
N HIS A 104 -3.30 25.06 -5.61
CA HIS A 104 -4.15 25.36 -6.76
C HIS A 104 -3.40 25.41 -8.10
N SER A 105 -2.10 25.70 -8.12
CA SER A 105 -1.29 25.73 -9.35
C SER A 105 -0.82 24.36 -9.83
N LEU A 106 -1.14 23.27 -9.13
CA LEU A 106 -0.63 21.94 -9.45
C LEU A 106 -1.30 21.38 -10.72
N GLU A 107 -0.47 21.03 -11.69
CA GLU A 107 -0.85 20.44 -12.98
C GLU A 107 -0.49 18.95 -13.06
N SER A 108 0.56 18.53 -12.37
CA SER A 108 1.03 17.14 -12.36
C SER A 108 1.27 16.64 -10.94
N LEU A 109 0.65 15.51 -10.59
CA LEU A 109 0.85 14.80 -9.33
C LEU A 109 1.08 13.30 -9.57
N ASP A 110 2.28 12.83 -9.28
CA ASP A 110 2.61 11.40 -9.33
C ASP A 110 3.01 10.89 -7.93
N LEU A 111 2.18 9.99 -7.40
CA LEU A 111 2.39 9.29 -6.11
C LEU A 111 2.49 7.77 -6.31
N ARG A 112 2.66 7.31 -7.55
CA ARG A 112 2.68 5.89 -7.90
C ARG A 112 3.72 5.11 -7.10
N ASN A 113 3.43 3.84 -6.82
CA ASN A 113 4.38 2.89 -6.24
C ASN A 113 4.95 3.40 -4.92
N ASN A 114 4.05 3.51 -3.95
CA ASN A 114 4.30 3.87 -2.56
C ASN A 114 3.40 3.00 -1.67
N GLU A 115 3.45 3.22 -0.35
CA GLU A 115 2.66 2.49 0.65
C GLU A 115 1.55 3.39 1.25
N LEU A 116 1.05 4.36 0.47
CA LEU A 116 0.02 5.29 0.92
C LEU A 116 -1.31 4.55 1.18
N SER A 117 -2.03 4.98 2.21
CA SER A 117 -3.25 4.32 2.69
C SER A 117 -4.37 5.31 3.00
N GLY A 118 -5.55 4.83 3.37
CA GLY A 118 -6.70 5.69 3.64
C GLY A 118 -7.46 6.09 2.37
N MET A 119 -8.29 7.13 2.47
CA MET A 119 -9.14 7.60 1.37
C MET A 119 -8.43 8.66 0.52
N ILE A 120 -8.73 8.69 -0.78
CA ILE A 120 -8.34 9.83 -1.62
C ILE A 120 -9.16 11.04 -1.13
N PRO A 121 -8.50 12.13 -0.68
CA PRO A 121 -9.21 13.24 -0.07
C PRO A 121 -10.08 13.95 -1.10
N GLN A 122 -11.32 14.28 -0.73
CA GLN A 122 -12.24 15.01 -1.61
C GLN A 122 -11.65 16.36 -2.06
N SER A 123 -10.78 16.97 -1.25
CA SER A 123 -10.09 18.22 -1.59
C SER A 123 -9.23 18.11 -2.85
N LEU A 124 -8.87 16.91 -3.32
CA LEU A 124 -8.16 16.73 -4.59
C LEU A 124 -8.99 17.25 -5.78
N THR A 125 -10.32 17.31 -5.66
CA THR A 125 -11.17 17.93 -6.69
C THR A 125 -10.95 19.44 -6.82
N ASN A 126 -10.34 20.11 -5.84
CA ASN A 126 -10.11 21.56 -5.90
C ASN A 126 -8.91 21.94 -6.78
N LEU A 127 -8.14 20.95 -7.26
CA LEU A 127 -7.02 21.16 -8.16
C LEU A 127 -7.52 21.40 -9.60
N ASN A 128 -7.88 22.65 -9.88
CA ASN A 128 -8.55 23.03 -11.13
C ASN A 128 -7.67 22.95 -12.38
N PHE A 129 -6.35 22.88 -12.21
CA PHE A 129 -5.39 22.80 -13.32
C PHE A 129 -4.73 21.42 -13.44
N LEU A 130 -5.17 20.41 -12.67
CA LEU A 130 -4.58 19.08 -12.70
C LEU A 130 -4.84 18.39 -14.04
N ILE A 131 -3.77 18.09 -14.78
CA ILE A 131 -3.78 17.43 -16.09
C ILE A 131 -3.26 16.00 -15.97
N THR A 132 -2.31 15.75 -15.07
CA THR A 132 -1.70 14.43 -14.86
C THR A 132 -1.85 14.01 -13.41
N LEU A 133 -2.42 12.83 -13.21
CA LEU A 133 -2.54 12.19 -11.90
C LEU A 133 -2.13 10.73 -12.00
N ASN A 134 -1.32 10.25 -11.07
CA ASN A 134 -1.04 8.83 -10.94
C ASN A 134 -1.00 8.43 -9.45
N LEU A 135 -1.93 7.57 -9.05
CA LEU A 135 -2.08 7.06 -7.69
C LEU A 135 -1.91 5.53 -7.64
N SER A 136 -1.44 4.93 -8.74
CA SER A 136 -1.38 3.48 -8.89
C SER A 136 -0.39 2.84 -7.93
N TYR A 137 -0.56 1.55 -7.67
CA TYR A 137 0.32 0.76 -6.80
C TYR A 137 0.52 1.40 -5.42
N ASN A 138 -0.59 1.61 -4.72
CA ASN A 138 -0.64 2.04 -3.32
C ASN A 138 -1.67 1.18 -2.57
N ASN A 139 -1.90 1.48 -1.29
CA ASN A 139 -2.91 0.83 -0.45
C ASN A 139 -4.13 1.74 -0.17
N LEU A 140 -4.51 2.58 -1.15
CA LEU A 140 -5.64 3.50 -1.02
C LEU A 140 -6.98 2.74 -1.02
N SER A 141 -7.98 3.36 -0.40
CA SER A 141 -9.26 2.74 -0.08
C SER A 141 -10.45 3.69 -0.23
N GLY A 142 -11.64 3.13 -0.35
CA GLY A 142 -12.88 3.91 -0.43
C GLY A 142 -13.21 4.40 -1.84
N ARG A 143 -14.18 5.32 -1.90
CA ARG A 143 -14.70 5.82 -3.18
C ARG A 143 -13.74 6.84 -3.79
N ILE A 144 -13.46 6.70 -5.08
CA ILE A 144 -12.72 7.69 -5.86
C ILE A 144 -13.56 8.98 -5.93
N PRO A 145 -13.03 10.12 -5.48
CA PRO A 145 -13.75 11.38 -5.53
C PRO A 145 -13.93 11.81 -6.99
N THR A 146 -15.14 12.24 -7.33
CA THR A 146 -15.46 12.78 -8.65
C THR A 146 -15.78 14.26 -8.52
N GLY A 147 -15.24 15.07 -9.43
CA GLY A 147 -15.44 16.52 -9.45
C GLY A 147 -14.35 17.24 -10.24
N ASN A 148 -14.72 18.32 -10.94
CA ASN A 148 -13.79 19.17 -11.70
C ASN A 148 -12.87 18.34 -12.62
N GLN A 149 -11.56 18.56 -12.58
CA GLN A 149 -10.60 17.86 -13.43
C GLN A 149 -10.51 16.35 -13.15
N LEU A 150 -10.91 15.85 -11.97
CA LEU A 150 -10.89 14.41 -11.71
C LEU A 150 -11.93 13.64 -12.54
N GLN A 151 -12.94 14.33 -13.10
CA GLN A 151 -13.90 13.70 -14.01
C GLN A 151 -13.35 13.52 -15.44
N THR A 152 -12.41 14.37 -15.85
CA THR A 152 -11.75 14.26 -17.17
C THR A 152 -10.62 13.22 -17.16
N LEU A 153 -10.07 12.93 -15.97
CA LEU A 153 -9.09 11.88 -15.73
C LEU A 153 -9.78 10.51 -15.53
N ASP A 154 -10.40 10.02 -16.59
CA ASP A 154 -11.21 8.79 -16.62
C ASP A 154 -10.40 7.50 -16.83
N ASN A 155 -9.08 7.60 -16.92
CA ASN A 155 -8.23 6.44 -17.15
C ASN A 155 -8.08 5.58 -15.88
N SER A 156 -8.57 4.34 -15.93
CA SER A 156 -8.48 3.37 -14.82
C SER A 156 -7.03 3.06 -14.39
N SER A 157 -6.05 3.21 -15.30
CA SER A 157 -4.63 2.99 -14.98
C SER A 157 -4.09 3.93 -13.89
N ILE A 158 -4.72 5.09 -13.67
CA ILE A 158 -4.36 6.03 -12.60
C ILE A 158 -4.51 5.38 -11.22
N TYR A 159 -5.42 4.42 -11.07
CA TYR A 159 -5.81 3.86 -9.78
C TYR A 159 -5.45 2.36 -9.64
N VAL A 160 -4.87 1.76 -10.67
CA VAL A 160 -4.53 0.32 -10.70
C VAL A 160 -3.61 -0.06 -9.53
N GLY A 161 -3.69 -1.30 -9.04
CA GLY A 161 -2.86 -1.75 -7.91
C GLY A 161 -3.39 -1.34 -6.52
N ASN A 162 -4.44 -0.51 -6.43
CA ASN A 162 -5.12 -0.24 -5.17
C ASN A 162 -6.29 -1.22 -4.96
N ASN A 163 -6.17 -2.09 -3.96
CA ASN A 163 -7.13 -3.18 -3.77
C ASN A 163 -8.49 -2.71 -3.24
N TYR A 164 -8.52 -1.64 -2.44
CA TYR A 164 -9.71 -1.19 -1.71
C TYR A 164 -10.40 0.04 -2.31
N LEU A 165 -9.91 0.57 -3.44
CA LEU A 165 -10.59 1.63 -4.17
C LEU A 165 -11.85 1.10 -4.87
N CYS A 166 -12.85 1.96 -4.99
CA CYS A 166 -14.10 1.68 -5.70
C CYS A 166 -14.66 2.94 -6.38
N GLY A 167 -15.60 2.74 -7.29
CA GLY A 167 -16.26 3.79 -8.05
C GLY A 167 -15.54 4.09 -9.38
N PRO A 168 -16.22 4.79 -10.30
CA PRO A 168 -15.62 5.21 -11.56
C PRO A 168 -14.36 6.06 -11.29
N PRO A 169 -13.29 5.93 -12.09
CA PRO A 169 -13.20 5.16 -13.34
C PRO A 169 -12.91 3.66 -13.19
N THR A 170 -12.81 3.13 -11.96
CA THR A 170 -12.64 1.69 -11.76
C THR A 170 -13.97 0.94 -11.88
N GLU A 171 -13.93 -0.30 -12.36
CA GLU A 171 -15.12 -1.18 -12.45
C GLU A 171 -15.61 -1.68 -11.08
N LYS A 172 -14.85 -1.43 -10.01
CA LYS A 172 -15.17 -1.88 -8.66
C LYS A 172 -16.37 -1.08 -8.11
N ILE A 173 -17.47 -1.76 -7.82
CA ILE A 173 -18.68 -1.15 -7.27
C ILE A 173 -18.45 -0.75 -5.80
N CYS A 174 -18.72 0.51 -5.46
CA CYS A 174 -18.76 0.96 -4.07
C CYS A 174 -20.04 0.47 -3.41
N ASP A 175 -19.91 -0.39 -2.40
CA ASP A 175 -21.04 -0.92 -1.66
C ASP A 175 -21.55 0.13 -0.65
N SER A 176 -22.39 1.04 -1.12
CA SER A 176 -23.06 2.06 -0.28
C SER A 176 -24.18 1.50 0.61
N SER A 177 -24.42 0.18 0.56
CA SER A 177 -25.52 -0.48 1.26
C SER A 177 -25.24 -0.86 2.73
N LYS A 178 -24.16 -0.34 3.35
CA LYS A 178 -23.82 -0.61 4.75
C LYS A 178 -23.91 0.57 5.71
N VAL A 179 -24.62 1.64 5.35
CA VAL A 179 -24.85 2.78 6.28
C VAL A 179 -26.29 2.86 6.82
N GLN A 180 -27.25 2.12 6.27
CA GLN A 180 -28.54 1.87 6.94
C GLN A 180 -29.03 0.46 6.64
N ASN A 181 -28.43 -0.50 7.33
CA ASN A 181 -29.04 -1.75 7.81
C ASN A 181 -27.90 -2.64 8.29
N SER A 182 -27.97 -3.04 9.55
CA SER A 182 -27.13 -4.07 10.13
C SER A 182 -27.36 -5.40 9.41
N THR A 183 -26.69 -5.61 8.28
CA THR A 183 -26.31 -6.94 7.78
C THR A 183 -24.92 -6.86 7.16
N GLY A 184 -23.94 -6.57 8.01
CA GLY A 184 -22.56 -6.97 7.78
C GLY A 184 -22.42 -8.50 7.85
N HIS A 185 -22.91 -9.21 6.84
CA HIS A 185 -22.78 -10.68 6.80
C HIS A 185 -22.75 -11.31 5.38
N ALA A 186 -22.21 -10.61 4.36
CA ALA A 186 -22.17 -11.19 3.01
C ALA A 186 -20.77 -11.36 2.38
N ARG A 187 -19.69 -10.77 2.92
CA ARG A 187 -18.33 -10.93 2.31
C ARG A 187 -17.27 -11.58 3.20
N LYS A 188 -17.36 -11.49 4.53
CA LYS A 188 -16.62 -12.38 5.45
C LYS A 188 -17.26 -13.77 5.57
N VAL A 189 -18.57 -13.87 5.29
CA VAL A 189 -19.27 -15.16 5.26
C VAL A 189 -18.82 -15.99 4.08
N SER A 190 -18.57 -15.42 2.89
CA SER A 190 -18.13 -16.22 1.74
C SER A 190 -16.77 -16.92 1.96
N GLU A 191 -15.78 -16.23 2.55
CA GLU A 191 -14.50 -16.87 2.92
C GLU A 191 -14.60 -17.82 4.12
N GLY A 192 -15.48 -17.54 5.08
CA GLY A 192 -15.72 -18.44 6.20
C GLY A 192 -16.49 -19.70 5.79
N LEU A 193 -17.47 -19.55 4.91
CA LEU A 193 -18.37 -20.59 4.44
C LEU A 193 -17.67 -21.49 3.41
N SER A 194 -16.75 -20.94 2.59
CA SER A 194 -15.87 -21.76 1.76
C SER A 194 -14.94 -22.63 2.61
N LYS A 195 -14.36 -22.07 3.69
CA LYS A 195 -13.56 -22.86 4.66
C LYS A 195 -14.41 -23.92 5.37
N ILE A 196 -15.62 -23.59 5.81
CA ILE A 196 -16.55 -24.54 6.46
C ILE A 196 -16.94 -25.67 5.49
N LEU A 197 -17.26 -25.36 4.23
CA LEU A 197 -17.55 -26.38 3.22
C LEU A 197 -16.34 -27.29 2.98
N LEU A 198 -15.13 -26.74 2.93
CA LEU A 198 -13.90 -27.52 2.80
C LEU A 198 -13.73 -28.49 3.99
N TYR A 199 -13.94 -28.02 5.22
CA TYR A 199 -13.91 -28.89 6.41
C TYR A 199 -14.99 -29.97 6.37
N LEU A 200 -16.20 -29.65 5.93
CA LEU A 200 -17.27 -30.64 5.77
C LEU A 200 -16.89 -31.71 4.74
N PHE A 201 -16.31 -31.35 3.60
CA PHE A 201 -15.83 -32.32 2.62
C PHE A 201 -14.70 -33.20 3.16
N ILE A 202 -13.77 -32.66 3.94
CA ILE A 202 -12.70 -33.44 4.58
C ILE A 202 -13.28 -34.46 5.56
N ILE A 203 -14.21 -34.03 6.42
CA ILE A 203 -14.85 -34.91 7.41
C ILE A 203 -15.67 -36.00 6.72
N PHE A 204 -16.46 -35.63 5.71
CA PHE A 204 -17.28 -36.58 4.95
C PHE A 204 -16.40 -37.57 4.18
N GLY A 205 -15.33 -37.09 3.54
CA GLY A 205 -14.36 -37.93 2.83
C GLY A 205 -13.66 -38.94 3.75
N PHE A 206 -13.22 -38.50 4.93
CA PHE A 206 -12.59 -39.39 5.90
C PHE A 206 -13.60 -40.40 6.48
N GLY A 207 -14.81 -39.96 6.81
CA GLY A 207 -15.87 -40.82 7.33
C GLY A 207 -16.28 -41.90 6.33
N CYS A 208 -16.56 -41.51 5.08
CA CYS A 208 -16.89 -42.45 4.02
C CYS A 208 -15.73 -43.39 3.70
N GLY A 209 -14.50 -42.88 3.60
CA GLY A 209 -13.32 -43.70 3.35
C GLY A 209 -13.08 -44.77 4.42
N LEU A 210 -13.17 -44.36 5.70
CA LEU A 210 -13.03 -45.28 6.83
C LEU A 210 -14.16 -46.31 6.87
N TRP A 211 -15.39 -45.90 6.58
CA TRP A 211 -16.53 -46.82 6.49
C TRP A 211 -16.42 -47.81 5.35
N VAL A 212 -15.91 -47.41 4.17
CA VAL A 212 -15.68 -48.31 3.04
C VAL A 212 -14.62 -49.37 3.39
N VAL A 213 -13.52 -48.97 4.05
CA VAL A 213 -12.50 -49.91 4.50
C VAL A 213 -13.07 -50.89 5.54
N LEU A 214 -13.82 -50.39 6.53
CA LEU A 214 -14.49 -51.24 7.51
C LEU A 214 -15.51 -52.19 6.85
N TRP A 215 -16.26 -51.71 5.86
CA TRP A 215 -17.24 -52.50 5.12
C TRP A 215 -16.57 -53.64 4.33
N ILE A 216 -15.46 -53.35 3.64
CA ILE A 216 -14.67 -54.36 2.92
C ILE A 216 -14.11 -55.41 3.88
N LEU A 217 -13.60 -54.99 5.04
CA LEU A 217 -13.08 -55.89 6.07
C LEU A 217 -14.18 -56.77 6.69
N LEU A 218 -15.42 -56.28 6.80
CA LEU A 218 -16.56 -57.05 7.31
C LEU A 218 -17.10 -58.06 6.29
N PHE A 219 -17.14 -57.70 5.00
CA PHE A 219 -17.77 -58.55 3.98
C PHE A 219 -16.88 -59.69 3.46
N LYS A 220 -15.55 -59.60 3.65
CA LYS A 220 -14.60 -60.63 3.22
C LYS A 220 -13.75 -61.14 4.38
N ILE A 221 -14.22 -62.24 4.97
CA ILE A 221 -13.56 -62.96 6.08
C ILE A 221 -12.08 -63.27 5.79
N THR A 222 -11.73 -63.58 4.54
CA THR A 222 -10.35 -63.84 4.12
C THR A 222 -9.45 -62.61 4.21
N TRP A 223 -9.98 -61.43 3.86
CA TRP A 223 -9.24 -60.16 3.89
C TRP A 223 -9.03 -59.67 5.32
N ARG A 224 -10.03 -59.88 6.19
CA ARG A 224 -9.92 -59.64 7.63
C ARG A 224 -8.72 -60.37 8.23
N TYR A 225 -8.57 -61.66 7.93
CA TYR A 225 -7.48 -62.47 8.48
C TYR A 225 -6.10 -61.98 8.03
N ILE A 226 -5.93 -61.69 6.72
CA ILE A 226 -4.65 -61.22 6.15
C ILE A 226 -4.28 -59.85 6.73
N PHE A 227 -5.25 -58.95 6.89
CA PHE A 227 -5.03 -57.62 7.46
C PHE A 227 -4.52 -57.72 8.90
N PHE A 228 -5.24 -58.43 9.79
CA PHE A 228 -4.82 -58.57 11.19
C PHE A 228 -3.46 -59.26 11.32
N HIS A 229 -3.22 -60.33 10.56
CA HIS A 229 -1.91 -61.00 10.56
C HIS A 229 -0.77 -60.05 10.15
N THR A 230 -1.00 -59.15 9.20
CA THR A 230 0.03 -58.21 8.74
C THR A 230 0.29 -57.11 9.78
N VAL A 231 -0.77 -56.62 10.42
CA VAL A 231 -0.70 -55.64 11.51
C VAL A 231 0.06 -56.22 12.71
N ASP A 232 -0.26 -57.44 13.13
CA ASP A 232 0.43 -58.10 14.25
C ASP A 232 1.93 -58.24 13.98
N ARG A 233 2.31 -58.67 12.75
CA ARG A 233 3.72 -58.76 12.34
C ARG A 233 4.45 -57.41 12.39
N TRP A 234 3.75 -56.33 12.07
CA TRP A 234 4.29 -54.97 12.15
C TRP A 234 4.52 -54.54 13.60
N PHE A 235 3.56 -54.80 14.50
CA PHE A 235 3.69 -54.49 15.92
C PHE A 235 4.81 -55.28 16.58
N ASP A 236 4.95 -56.57 16.26
CA ASP A 236 6.06 -57.39 16.76
C ASP A 236 7.42 -56.84 16.30
N SER A 237 7.51 -56.38 15.05
CA SER A 237 8.72 -55.75 14.51
C SER A 237 9.05 -54.42 15.22
N ILE A 238 8.05 -53.57 15.46
CA ILE A 238 8.22 -52.32 16.21
C ILE A 238 8.62 -52.62 17.66
N TYR A 239 7.97 -53.59 18.30
CA TYR A 239 8.24 -53.97 19.69
C TYR A 239 9.67 -54.48 19.85
N THR A 240 10.09 -55.41 18.98
CA THR A 240 11.47 -55.93 18.98
C THR A 240 12.49 -54.84 18.69
N TYR A 241 12.22 -53.93 17.77
CA TYR A 241 13.07 -52.76 17.51
C TYR A 241 13.17 -51.85 18.74
N MET A 242 12.06 -51.53 19.39
CA MET A 242 12.03 -50.70 20.61
C MET A 242 12.79 -51.36 21.76
N VAL A 243 12.62 -52.67 21.97
CA VAL A 243 13.35 -53.44 22.99
C VAL A 243 14.86 -53.43 22.72
N LEU A 244 15.28 -53.64 21.47
CA LEU A 244 16.69 -53.57 21.08
C LEU A 244 17.26 -52.15 21.22
N TYR A 245 16.50 -51.13 20.85
CA TYR A 245 16.88 -49.73 21.02
C TYR A 245 17.07 -49.38 22.50
N LEU A 246 16.10 -49.72 23.36
CA LEU A 246 16.18 -49.50 24.80
C LEU A 246 17.32 -50.31 25.45
N GLY A 247 17.57 -51.53 24.98
CA GLY A 247 18.70 -52.35 25.44
C GLY A 247 20.08 -51.78 25.06
N ARG A 248 20.17 -51.06 23.92
CA ARG A 248 21.40 -50.41 23.45
C ARG A 248 21.68 -49.08 24.16
N VAL A 249 20.63 -48.38 24.61
CA VAL A 249 20.72 -47.12 25.35
C VAL A 249 21.07 -47.35 26.84
N ARG A 250 20.82 -48.57 27.36
CA ARG A 250 21.10 -48.95 28.77
C ARG A 250 22.48 -49.57 29.02
N LYS A 251 23.31 -49.73 27.99
CA LYS A 251 24.71 -50.17 28.08
C LYS A 251 25.63 -48.97 27.90
#